data_AF-V5GX94-F1
#
_entry.id   AF-V5GX94-F1
#
_cell.length_a   1.000
_cell.length_b   1.000
_cell.length_c   1.000
_cell.angle_alpha   90.00
_cell.angle_beta   90.00
_cell.angle_gamma   90.00
#
_symmetry.space_group_name_H-M   'P 1'
#
loop_
_entity.id
_entity.type
_entity.pdbx_description
1 polymer ?
#
loop_
_entity_poly.entity_id
_entity_poly.type
_entity_poly.pdbx_seq_one_letter_code
_entity_poly.pdbx_strand_id
1 'polypeptide(L)'
;MGTLVVALCALLATQIFARVDGAKCIMRGACDQDGIRGSCPYDGEPQVIDKPEARALLEGICGDVFANSSQPLCCDADQLDDFHENFESARVLGLDNCPACSVNFRALLCSMTCSPRQSDFLRLIKTAVNEEDKTTHVAEIDYHLTPSFANGLFDSCVDTRSRIASIPLLNFMCGKWAQNCTAERWLGFLGSTPARGGLSPFDINFVQVTQPRVVDGTTYLPLPLDPQKCNQSRGRVSACSCEHCKAAC
;
A
#
# COMPACT_ATOMS: atom_id res chain seq x y z
N MET A 1 40.33 54.44 -9.61
CA MET A 1 40.49 53.32 -10.58
C MET A 1 41.16 52.20 -9.81
N GLY A 2 40.52 51.18 -9.26
CA GLY A 2 39.34 50.43 -9.70
C GLY A 2 39.77 48.96 -9.77
N THR A 3 40.11 48.34 -8.63
CA THR A 3 40.56 46.95 -8.54
C THR A 3 39.35 46.04 -8.38
N LEU A 4 39.07 45.25 -9.42
CA LEU A 4 37.96 44.30 -9.48
C LEU A 4 38.36 43.02 -8.73
N VAL A 5 37.74 42.76 -7.58
CA VAL A 5 37.86 41.47 -6.88
C VAL A 5 36.76 40.55 -7.42
N VAL A 6 37.15 39.58 -8.24
CA VAL A 6 36.24 38.52 -8.73
C VAL A 6 36.13 37.46 -7.63
N ALA A 7 35.05 37.53 -6.85
CA ALA A 7 34.71 36.50 -5.88
C ALA A 7 34.11 35.29 -6.62
N LEU A 8 34.86 34.20 -6.70
CA LEU A 8 34.40 32.91 -7.21
C LEU A 8 33.47 32.28 -6.17
N CYS A 9 32.15 32.39 -6.38
CA CYS A 9 31.16 31.77 -5.51
C CYS A 9 31.03 30.28 -5.89
N ALA A 10 31.68 29.39 -5.12
CA ALA A 10 31.51 27.96 -5.26
C ALA A 10 30.10 27.56 -4.77
N LEU A 11 29.21 27.25 -5.70
CA LEU A 11 27.90 26.66 -5.43
C LEU A 11 28.07 25.19 -5.00
N LEU A 12 28.20 24.96 -3.71
CA LEU A 12 27.93 23.64 -3.13
C LEU A 12 26.42 23.40 -3.26
N ALA A 13 26.03 22.55 -4.20
CA ALA A 13 24.68 22.02 -4.30
C ALA A 13 24.44 21.06 -3.12
N THR A 14 24.09 21.60 -1.95
CA THR A 14 23.45 20.83 -0.89
C THR A 14 22.07 20.44 -1.42
N GLN A 15 21.89 19.15 -1.70
CA GLN A 15 20.57 18.56 -1.91
C GLN A 15 19.78 18.76 -0.62
N ILE A 16 19.00 19.84 -0.55
CA ILE A 16 18.05 20.06 0.54
C ILE A 16 16.92 19.06 0.31
N PHE A 17 17.04 17.87 0.87
CA PHE A 17 15.89 17.01 1.07
C PHE A 17 14.95 17.77 1.98
N ALA A 18 13.84 18.25 1.43
CA ALA A 18 12.78 18.84 2.23
C ALA A 18 12.29 17.76 3.21
N ARG A 19 12.65 17.89 4.48
CA ARG A 19 12.00 17.14 5.55
C ARG A 19 10.51 17.49 5.45
N VAL A 20 9.68 16.51 5.12
CA VAL A 20 8.24 16.69 5.19
C VAL A 20 7.91 16.61 6.68
N ASP A 21 7.65 17.76 7.32
CA ASP A 21 7.31 17.81 8.74
C ASP A 21 6.20 16.80 9.06
N GLY A 22 6.49 15.86 9.98
CA GLY A 22 5.55 14.80 10.38
C GLY A 22 5.55 13.53 9.52
N ALA A 23 6.44 13.38 8.54
CA ALA A 23 6.62 12.13 7.81
C ALA A 23 7.45 11.12 8.63
N LYS A 24 6.89 9.95 8.89
CA LYS A 24 7.54 8.89 9.69
C LYS A 24 7.06 7.51 9.25
N CYS A 25 7.99 6.58 9.19
CA CYS A 25 7.74 5.19 8.87
C CYS A 25 7.41 4.38 10.12
N ILE A 26 6.79 3.21 9.93
CA ILE A 26 6.73 2.17 10.98
C ILE A 26 7.43 0.88 10.56
N MET A 27 7.65 0.72 9.25
CA MET A 27 8.32 -0.43 8.67
C MET A 27 9.04 -0.05 7.38
N ARG A 28 10.19 -0.69 7.13
CA ARG A 28 11.03 -0.51 5.94
C ARG A 28 12.03 -1.66 5.84
N GLY A 29 12.29 -2.11 4.63
CA GLY A 29 13.18 -3.23 4.35
C GLY A 29 12.48 -4.58 4.45
N ALA A 30 13.13 -5.59 3.87
CA ALA A 30 12.68 -6.97 3.90
C ALA A 30 13.40 -7.77 4.99
N CYS A 31 12.63 -8.43 5.84
CA CYS A 31 13.11 -9.33 6.89
C CYS A 31 12.47 -10.71 6.70
N ASP A 32 13.18 -11.77 7.06
CA ASP A 32 12.67 -13.14 6.96
C ASP A 32 12.21 -13.65 8.33
N GLN A 33 11.07 -14.35 8.33
CA GLN A 33 10.62 -15.13 9.46
C GLN A 33 10.31 -16.55 8.99
N ASP A 34 11.19 -17.50 9.32
CA ASP A 34 11.00 -18.92 9.03
C ASP A 34 10.67 -19.19 7.54
N GLY A 35 11.31 -18.46 6.62
CA GLY A 35 11.08 -18.54 5.18
C GLY A 35 9.90 -17.70 4.66
N ILE A 36 9.22 -16.95 5.53
CA ILE A 36 8.21 -15.94 5.14
C ILE A 36 8.89 -14.57 5.12
N ARG A 37 9.06 -14.04 3.92
CA ARG A 37 9.59 -12.69 3.70
C ARG A 37 8.52 -11.65 4.02
N GLY A 38 8.82 -10.76 4.97
CA GLY A 38 7.95 -9.69 5.45
C GLY A 38 8.70 -8.38 5.63
N SER A 39 8.09 -7.41 6.31
CA SER A 39 8.71 -6.09 6.52
C SER A 39 9.47 -6.01 7.85
N CYS A 40 10.59 -5.32 7.87
CA CYS A 40 11.31 -5.00 9.11
C CYS A 40 10.67 -3.80 9.83
N PRO A 41 10.63 -3.77 11.17
CA PRO A 41 10.20 -2.58 11.90
C PRO A 41 11.20 -1.45 11.70
N TYR A 42 10.70 -0.24 11.44
CA TYR A 42 11.52 0.93 11.16
C TYR A 42 10.78 2.20 11.54
N ASP A 43 11.28 2.94 12.52
CA ASP A 43 10.66 4.16 13.04
C ASP A 43 11.34 5.44 12.55
N GLY A 44 12.16 5.35 11.50
CA GLY A 44 12.89 6.48 10.96
C GLY A 44 12.13 7.30 9.91
N GLU A 45 12.87 8.21 9.30
CA GLU A 45 12.40 9.07 8.21
C GLU A 45 12.29 8.27 6.90
N PRO A 46 11.34 8.61 6.01
CA PRO A 46 11.29 8.05 4.67
C PRO A 46 12.60 8.30 3.89
N GLN A 47 12.95 7.40 2.98
CA GLN A 47 14.21 7.46 2.22
C GLN A 47 13.96 7.36 0.72
N VAL A 48 14.85 7.96 -0.09
CA VAL A 48 14.78 7.86 -1.55
C VAL A 48 15.17 6.45 -2.00
N ILE A 49 14.47 5.95 -3.01
CA ILE A 49 14.84 4.71 -3.70
C ILE A 49 15.84 5.05 -4.80
N ASP A 50 17.12 4.74 -4.58
CA ASP A 50 18.18 5.13 -5.53
C ASP A 50 18.16 4.31 -6.83
N LYS A 51 17.74 3.04 -6.76
CA LYS A 51 17.71 2.10 -7.89
C LYS A 51 16.69 2.57 -8.96
N PRO A 52 17.12 2.89 -10.20
CA PRO A 52 16.23 3.35 -11.26
C PRO A 52 15.13 2.36 -11.64
N GLU A 53 15.44 1.06 -11.63
CA GLU A 53 14.51 -0.02 -11.98
C GLU A 53 13.38 -0.09 -10.95
N ALA A 54 13.71 -0.01 -9.67
CA ALA A 54 12.73 0.05 -8.59
C ALA A 54 11.87 1.32 -8.67
N ARG A 55 12.44 2.48 -9.04
CA ARG A 55 11.64 3.69 -9.26
C ARG A 55 10.67 3.55 -10.43
N ALA A 56 11.10 2.93 -11.53
CA ALA A 56 10.23 2.66 -12.67
C ALA A 56 9.11 1.69 -12.30
N LEU A 57 9.42 0.66 -11.50
CA LEU A 57 8.44 -0.28 -10.98
C LEU A 57 7.42 0.41 -10.07
N LEU A 58 7.89 1.27 -9.16
CA LEU A 58 7.04 2.07 -8.28
C LEU A 58 6.13 2.99 -9.08
N GLU A 59 6.64 3.66 -10.11
CA GLU A 59 5.83 4.51 -10.98
C GLU A 59 4.76 3.70 -11.71
N GLY A 60 5.09 2.51 -12.20
CA GLY A 60 4.15 1.63 -12.89
C GLY A 60 3.02 1.12 -11.99
N ILE A 61 3.29 0.88 -10.71
CA ILE A 61 2.31 0.30 -9.77
C ILE A 61 1.63 1.38 -8.92
N CYS A 62 2.35 2.41 -8.49
CA CYS A 62 1.87 3.39 -7.52
C CYS A 62 1.91 4.84 -8.04
N GLY A 63 2.30 5.10 -9.30
CA GLY A 63 2.47 6.47 -9.82
C GLY A 63 1.18 7.30 -9.89
N ASP A 64 0.02 6.67 -9.96
CA ASP A 64 -1.29 7.35 -9.85
C ASP A 64 -1.77 7.49 -8.38
N VAL A 65 -1.15 6.77 -7.45
CA VAL A 65 -1.38 6.87 -5.99
C VAL A 65 -0.49 7.93 -5.37
N PHE A 66 0.79 7.99 -5.77
CA PHE A 66 1.77 8.96 -5.29
C PHE A 66 1.99 10.06 -6.32
N ALA A 67 1.78 11.32 -5.93
CA ALA A 67 2.00 12.46 -6.82
C ALA A 67 3.47 12.61 -7.30
N ASN A 68 4.43 12.01 -6.57
CA ASN A 68 5.85 12.00 -6.91
C ASN A 68 6.51 10.71 -6.42
N SER A 69 6.87 9.80 -7.32
CA SER A 69 7.59 8.55 -7.02
C SER A 69 9.08 8.73 -6.72
N SER A 70 9.63 9.93 -6.93
CA SER A 70 11.01 10.28 -6.58
C SER A 70 11.14 10.91 -5.18
N GLN A 71 10.04 11.07 -4.45
CA GLN A 71 10.07 11.55 -3.07
C GLN A 71 10.65 10.48 -2.12
N PRO A 72 11.09 10.87 -0.91
CA PRO A 72 11.41 9.90 0.14
C PRO A 72 10.18 9.03 0.50
N LEU A 73 10.37 7.71 0.66
CA LEU A 73 9.30 6.71 0.87
C LEU A 73 9.66 5.74 2.01
N CYS A 74 8.66 5.05 2.55
CA CYS A 74 8.87 4.06 3.61
C CYS A 74 9.18 2.65 3.08
N CYS A 75 9.15 2.41 1.77
CA CYS A 75 9.56 1.14 1.17
C CYS A 75 10.92 1.22 0.47
N ASP A 76 11.67 0.12 0.48
CA ASP A 76 12.86 -0.03 -0.35
C ASP A 76 12.57 -0.85 -1.62
N ALA A 77 13.62 -1.10 -2.41
CA ALA A 77 13.47 -1.84 -3.67
C ALA A 77 13.00 -3.28 -3.43
N ASP A 78 13.51 -3.91 -2.38
CA ASP A 78 13.23 -5.30 -2.04
C ASP A 78 11.75 -5.49 -1.64
N GLN A 79 11.21 -4.61 -0.79
CA GLN A 79 9.78 -4.64 -0.46
C GLN A 79 8.88 -4.33 -1.67
N LEU A 80 9.38 -3.50 -2.59
CA LEU A 80 8.64 -3.15 -3.80
C LEU A 80 8.58 -4.33 -4.78
N ASP A 81 9.66 -5.09 -4.91
CA ASP A 81 9.69 -6.32 -5.71
C ASP A 81 8.70 -7.35 -5.13
N ASP A 82 8.73 -7.58 -3.81
CA ASP A 82 7.78 -8.48 -3.13
C ASP A 82 6.33 -8.01 -3.33
N PHE A 83 6.08 -6.71 -3.26
CA PHE A 83 4.76 -6.14 -3.51
C PHE A 83 4.33 -6.34 -4.97
N HIS A 84 5.23 -6.13 -5.92
CA HIS A 84 4.96 -6.32 -7.34
C HIS A 84 4.57 -7.77 -7.66
N GLU A 85 5.28 -8.77 -7.14
CA GLU A 85 4.93 -10.18 -7.38
C GLU A 85 3.54 -10.55 -6.86
N ASN A 86 3.20 -10.08 -5.66
CA ASN A 86 1.88 -10.25 -5.06
C ASN A 86 0.80 -9.53 -5.87
N PHE A 87 1.09 -8.32 -6.34
CA PHE A 87 0.17 -7.56 -7.16
C PHE A 87 -0.06 -8.20 -8.54
N GLU A 88 1.00 -8.63 -9.23
CA GLU A 88 0.91 -9.33 -10.51
C GLU A 88 0.06 -10.60 -10.40
N SER A 89 0.16 -11.34 -9.29
CA SER A 89 -0.70 -12.49 -9.03
C SER A 89 -2.19 -12.12 -9.06
N ALA A 90 -2.58 -11.00 -8.46
CA ALA A 90 -3.96 -10.51 -8.52
C ALA A 90 -4.36 -10.04 -9.93
N ARG A 91 -3.44 -9.39 -10.66
CA ARG A 91 -3.69 -8.95 -12.05
C ARG A 91 -3.92 -10.13 -12.99
N VAL A 92 -3.13 -11.20 -12.86
CA VAL A 92 -3.27 -12.45 -13.64
C VAL A 92 -4.66 -13.06 -13.40
N LEU A 93 -5.17 -12.99 -12.17
CA LEU A 93 -6.54 -13.42 -11.86
C LEU A 93 -7.61 -12.54 -12.51
N GLY A 94 -7.31 -11.28 -12.83
CA GLY A 94 -8.23 -10.36 -13.51
C GLY A 94 -8.58 -9.11 -12.71
N LEU A 95 -7.79 -8.73 -11.70
CA LEU A 95 -7.97 -7.47 -10.97
C LEU A 95 -8.09 -6.25 -11.90
N ASP A 96 -7.30 -6.23 -12.99
CA ASP A 96 -7.30 -5.15 -13.98
C ASP A 96 -8.46 -5.20 -14.98
N ASN A 97 -9.34 -6.21 -14.93
CA ASN A 97 -10.55 -6.23 -15.76
C ASN A 97 -11.50 -5.07 -15.37
N CYS A 98 -11.38 -4.53 -14.16
CA CYS A 98 -12.01 -3.29 -13.74
C CYS A 98 -10.95 -2.28 -13.25
N PRO A 99 -10.69 -1.19 -14.01
CA PRO A 99 -9.68 -0.19 -13.65
C PRO A 99 -9.89 0.42 -12.26
N ALA A 100 -11.14 0.66 -11.86
CA ALA A 100 -11.46 1.17 -10.52
C ALA A 100 -11.06 0.19 -9.41
N CYS A 101 -11.33 -1.10 -9.59
CA CYS A 101 -10.91 -2.15 -8.64
C CYS A 101 -9.39 -2.17 -8.47
N SER A 102 -8.67 -2.22 -9.59
CA SER A 102 -7.20 -2.22 -9.59
C SER A 102 -6.60 -0.99 -8.92
N VAL A 103 -7.09 0.22 -9.23
CA VAL A 103 -6.59 1.47 -8.63
C VAL A 103 -6.86 1.50 -7.12
N ASN A 104 -8.05 1.12 -6.67
CA ASN A 104 -8.36 1.10 -5.23
C ASN A 104 -7.49 0.08 -4.49
N PHE A 105 -7.31 -1.11 -5.06
CA PHE A 105 -6.50 -2.18 -4.48
C PHE A 105 -5.02 -1.76 -4.38
N ARG A 106 -4.48 -1.15 -5.44
CA ARG A 106 -3.13 -0.56 -5.43
C ARG A 106 -3.04 0.58 -4.43
N ALA A 107 -4.02 1.47 -4.35
CA ALA A 107 -4.02 2.57 -3.40
C ALA A 107 -3.96 2.09 -1.94
N LEU A 108 -4.67 1.01 -1.60
CA LEU A 108 -4.60 0.38 -0.27
C LEU A 108 -3.19 -0.10 0.05
N LEU A 109 -2.58 -0.89 -0.85
CA LEU A 109 -1.30 -1.55 -0.61
C LEU A 109 -0.11 -0.60 -0.78
N CYS A 110 -0.09 0.25 -1.82
CA CYS A 110 0.92 1.29 -1.99
C CYS A 110 0.99 2.19 -0.75
N SER A 111 -0.16 2.65 -0.25
CA SER A 111 -0.20 3.51 0.94
C SER A 111 0.36 2.80 2.18
N MET A 112 0.04 1.51 2.36
CA MET A 112 0.59 0.71 3.46
C MET A 112 2.10 0.55 3.34
N THR A 113 2.57 0.12 2.17
CA THR A 113 3.96 -0.30 1.97
C THR A 113 4.91 0.88 1.84
N CYS A 114 4.53 1.92 1.08
CA CYS A 114 5.48 2.92 0.60
C CYS A 114 5.21 4.35 1.09
N SER A 115 4.01 4.67 1.62
CA SER A 115 3.68 6.06 1.99
C SER A 115 4.73 6.67 2.91
N PRO A 116 5.18 7.92 2.67
CA PRO A 116 6.11 8.61 3.58
C PRO A 116 5.49 8.89 4.96
N ARG A 117 4.17 8.74 5.10
CA ARG A 117 3.43 9.01 6.33
C ARG A 117 2.74 7.77 6.87
N GLN A 118 3.38 6.60 6.75
CA GLN A 118 2.86 5.34 7.31
C GLN A 118 2.36 5.49 8.75
N SER A 119 3.11 6.20 9.60
CA SER A 119 2.76 6.35 11.02
C SER A 119 1.44 7.08 11.28
N ASP A 120 0.91 7.82 10.30
CA ASP A 120 -0.38 8.49 10.46
C ASP A 120 -1.52 7.46 10.57
N PHE A 121 -1.49 6.41 9.75
CA PHE A 121 -2.61 5.47 9.61
C PHE A 121 -2.24 4.03 9.97
N LEU A 122 -0.95 3.72 10.13
CA LEU A 122 -0.48 2.42 10.59
C LEU A 122 0.01 2.48 12.04
N ARG A 123 -0.36 1.47 12.82
CA ARG A 123 0.15 1.22 14.17
C ARG A 123 0.87 -0.11 14.21
N LEU A 124 2.14 -0.12 14.60
CA LEU A 124 2.85 -1.36 14.89
C LEU A 124 2.31 -1.97 16.19
N ILE A 125 1.79 -3.19 16.14
CA ILE A 125 1.20 -3.90 17.28
C ILE A 125 2.19 -4.87 17.89
N LYS A 126 2.82 -5.65 17.01
CA LYS A 126 3.67 -6.75 17.42
C LYS A 126 4.83 -6.90 16.45
N THR A 127 5.98 -7.19 17.02
CA THR A 127 7.15 -7.69 16.32
C THR A 127 7.43 -9.11 16.80
N ALA A 128 8.13 -9.88 15.97
CA ALA A 128 8.74 -11.12 16.42
C ALA A 128 10.20 -11.18 15.94
N VAL A 129 10.96 -12.06 16.57
CA VAL A 129 12.40 -12.22 16.32
C VAL A 129 12.61 -13.57 15.69
N ASN A 130 13.28 -13.60 14.55
CA ASN A 130 13.75 -14.84 13.95
C ASN A 130 14.93 -15.37 14.79
N GLU A 131 14.80 -16.60 15.30
CA GLU A 131 15.81 -17.15 16.20
C GLU A 131 17.13 -17.53 15.50
N GLU A 132 17.10 -17.77 14.19
CA GLU A 132 18.26 -18.20 13.41
C GLU A 132 19.19 -17.02 13.07
N ASP A 133 18.65 -15.95 12.49
CA ASP A 133 19.43 -14.80 12.02
C ASP A 133 19.36 -13.57 12.96
N LYS A 134 18.57 -13.66 14.04
CA LYS A 134 18.32 -12.61 15.03
C LYS A 134 17.70 -11.33 14.45
N THR A 135 17.10 -11.40 13.27
CA THR A 135 16.37 -10.27 12.69
C THR A 135 15.01 -10.10 13.36
N THR A 136 14.56 -8.85 13.49
CA THR A 136 13.23 -8.53 13.99
C THR A 136 12.33 -8.18 12.82
N HIS A 137 11.15 -8.76 12.75
CA HIS A 137 10.16 -8.49 11.70
C HIS A 137 8.85 -7.99 12.31
N VAL A 138 8.07 -7.31 11.48
CA VAL A 138 6.70 -6.91 11.80
C VAL A 138 5.81 -8.15 11.79
N ALA A 139 5.11 -8.40 12.91
CA ALA A 139 4.22 -9.55 13.06
C ALA A 139 2.74 -9.15 13.02
N GLU A 140 2.41 -7.93 13.45
CA GLU A 140 1.04 -7.43 13.44
C GLU A 140 1.00 -5.90 13.38
N ILE A 141 0.10 -5.35 12.56
CA ILE A 141 -0.21 -3.92 12.49
C ILE A 141 -1.72 -3.65 12.55
N ASP A 142 -2.11 -2.47 13.05
CA ASP A 142 -3.41 -1.89 12.71
C ASP A 142 -3.26 -0.96 11.52
N TYR A 143 -4.18 -1.04 10.56
CA TYR A 143 -4.29 -0.15 9.42
C TYR A 143 -5.64 0.57 9.47
N HIS A 144 -5.59 1.86 9.81
CA HIS A 144 -6.75 2.71 9.98
C HIS A 144 -7.25 3.23 8.63
N LEU A 145 -8.48 2.88 8.26
CA LEU A 145 -9.13 3.26 7.00
C LEU A 145 -10.46 3.96 7.28
N THR A 146 -10.96 4.74 6.32
CA THR A 146 -12.36 5.17 6.39
C THR A 146 -13.30 4.03 5.99
N PRO A 147 -14.51 3.92 6.59
CA PRO A 147 -15.52 2.99 6.11
C PRO A 147 -15.89 3.23 4.64
N SER A 148 -15.84 4.49 4.20
CA SER A 148 -16.09 4.86 2.79
C SER A 148 -15.07 4.20 1.87
N PHE A 149 -13.78 4.29 2.18
CA PHE A 149 -12.73 3.66 1.38
C PHE A 149 -12.82 2.14 1.41
N ALA A 150 -13.00 1.54 2.59
CA ALA A 150 -13.13 0.09 2.74
C ALA A 150 -14.28 -0.50 1.91
N ASN A 151 -15.47 0.12 2.00
CA ASN A 151 -16.63 -0.32 1.23
C ASN A 151 -16.48 -0.01 -0.26
N GLY A 152 -15.99 1.18 -0.63
CA GLY A 152 -15.80 1.54 -2.03
C GLY A 152 -14.75 0.68 -2.74
N LEU A 153 -13.70 0.24 -2.04
CA LEU A 153 -12.75 -0.76 -2.53
C LEU A 153 -13.49 -2.07 -2.84
N PHE A 154 -14.26 -2.61 -1.90
CA PHE A 154 -15.05 -3.82 -2.12
C PHE A 154 -16.06 -3.67 -3.26
N ASP A 155 -16.86 -2.61 -3.26
CA ASP A 155 -17.89 -2.34 -4.25
C ASP A 155 -17.30 -2.20 -5.66
N SER A 156 -16.09 -1.66 -5.77
CA SER A 156 -15.40 -1.56 -7.06
C SER A 156 -14.96 -2.92 -7.63
N CYS A 157 -14.86 -3.97 -6.80
CA CYS A 157 -14.31 -5.28 -7.16
C CYS A 157 -15.34 -6.42 -7.12
N VAL A 158 -16.44 -6.29 -6.39
CA VAL A 158 -17.36 -7.39 -6.08
C VAL A 158 -17.99 -8.04 -7.32
N ASP A 159 -18.24 -7.25 -8.38
CA ASP A 159 -18.77 -7.74 -9.65
C ASP A 159 -17.68 -8.09 -10.68
N THR A 160 -16.41 -7.81 -10.38
CA THR A 160 -15.31 -8.06 -11.31
C THR A 160 -15.17 -9.56 -11.56
N ARG A 161 -15.02 -9.95 -12.83
CA ARG A 161 -14.88 -11.35 -13.25
C ARG A 161 -13.41 -11.69 -13.40
N SER A 162 -13.05 -12.89 -12.95
CA SER A 162 -11.70 -13.42 -13.14
C SER A 162 -11.46 -13.81 -14.59
N ARG A 163 -10.20 -13.79 -15.01
CA ARG A 163 -9.76 -14.36 -16.29
C ARG A 163 -9.81 -15.89 -16.29
N ILE A 164 -9.78 -16.51 -15.11
CA ILE A 164 -9.93 -17.95 -14.93
C ILE A 164 -11.42 -18.28 -14.80
N ALA A 165 -11.96 -19.02 -15.76
CA ALA A 165 -13.34 -19.53 -15.76
C ALA A 165 -14.46 -18.46 -15.65
N SER A 166 -14.16 -17.16 -15.79
CA SER A 166 -15.12 -16.04 -15.73
C SER A 166 -16.01 -16.02 -14.47
N ILE A 167 -15.53 -16.59 -13.36
CA ILE A 167 -16.23 -16.55 -12.07
C ILE A 167 -15.92 -15.22 -11.32
N PRO A 168 -16.62 -14.88 -10.22
CA PRO A 168 -16.29 -13.68 -9.46
C PRO A 168 -14.82 -13.68 -9.00
N LEU A 169 -14.10 -12.58 -9.21
CA LEU A 169 -12.69 -12.42 -8.86
C LEU A 169 -12.45 -12.72 -7.37
N LEU A 170 -13.33 -12.21 -6.51
CA LEU A 170 -13.23 -12.38 -5.06
C LEU A 170 -13.37 -13.85 -4.61
N ASN A 171 -13.80 -14.78 -5.47
CA ASN A 171 -13.76 -16.21 -5.14
C ASN A 171 -12.32 -16.70 -4.91
N PHE A 172 -11.33 -16.09 -5.57
CA PHE A 172 -9.91 -16.41 -5.39
C PHE A 172 -9.26 -15.60 -4.26
N MET A 173 -9.88 -14.48 -3.88
CA MET A 173 -9.26 -13.48 -3.00
C MET A 173 -10.00 -13.30 -1.67
N CYS A 174 -10.90 -14.21 -1.29
CA CYS A 174 -11.70 -14.12 -0.05
C CYS A 174 -11.69 -15.41 0.79
N GLY A 175 -10.74 -16.32 0.48
CA GLY A 175 -10.52 -17.56 1.21
C GLY A 175 -11.78 -18.40 1.42
N LYS A 176 -11.96 -18.91 2.65
CA LYS A 176 -13.15 -19.71 3.03
C LYS A 176 -14.49 -18.98 2.86
N TRP A 177 -14.46 -17.66 2.71
CA TRP A 177 -15.64 -16.82 2.55
C TRP A 177 -15.99 -16.52 1.09
N ALA A 178 -15.29 -17.11 0.11
CA ALA A 178 -15.50 -16.90 -1.33
C ALA A 178 -16.97 -16.72 -1.74
N GLN A 179 -17.85 -17.64 -1.32
CA GLN A 179 -19.27 -17.62 -1.70
C GLN A 179 -20.13 -16.59 -0.96
N ASN A 180 -19.63 -16.05 0.17
CA ASN A 180 -20.32 -15.09 1.01
C ASN A 180 -19.38 -13.93 1.37
N CYS A 181 -18.65 -13.43 0.38
CA CYS A 181 -17.64 -12.40 0.61
C CYS A 181 -18.32 -11.05 0.92
N THR A 182 -17.79 -10.34 1.92
CA THR A 182 -18.17 -8.98 2.29
C THR A 182 -16.90 -8.13 2.37
N ALA A 183 -17.02 -6.80 2.39
CA ALA A 183 -15.86 -5.92 2.55
C ALA A 183 -14.98 -6.30 3.76
N GLU A 184 -15.60 -6.55 4.92
CA GLU A 184 -14.90 -6.99 6.13
C GLU A 184 -14.23 -8.36 5.98
N ARG A 185 -14.90 -9.34 5.37
CA ARG A 185 -14.32 -10.68 5.15
C ARG A 185 -13.18 -10.64 4.15
N TRP A 186 -13.29 -9.80 3.13
CA TRP A 186 -12.25 -9.63 2.12
C TRP A 186 -11.01 -8.98 2.73
N LEU A 187 -11.17 -7.85 3.43
CA LEU A 187 -10.09 -7.20 4.17
C LEU A 187 -9.49 -8.16 5.21
N GLY A 188 -10.33 -8.90 5.93
CA GLY A 188 -9.86 -9.92 6.87
C GLY A 188 -8.99 -11.00 6.20
N PHE A 189 -9.34 -11.44 4.99
CA PHE A 189 -8.50 -12.36 4.22
C PHE A 189 -7.17 -11.70 3.78
N LEU A 190 -7.24 -10.48 3.24
CA LEU A 190 -6.06 -9.73 2.80
C LEU A 190 -5.06 -9.46 3.95
N GLY A 191 -5.57 -9.32 5.17
CA GLY A 191 -4.76 -9.08 6.37
C GLY A 191 -4.45 -10.32 7.19
N SER A 192 -4.79 -11.51 6.71
CA SER A 192 -4.50 -12.76 7.43
C SER A 192 -3.27 -13.45 6.88
N THR A 193 -2.44 -13.97 7.79
CA THR A 193 -1.34 -14.87 7.43
C THR A 193 -1.83 -16.19 6.83
N PRO A 194 -0.96 -16.95 6.13
CA PRO A 194 -1.28 -18.30 5.68
C PRO A 194 -1.82 -19.21 6.80
N ALA A 195 -1.26 -19.10 8.01
CA ALA A 195 -1.73 -19.84 9.19
C ALA A 195 -3.18 -19.51 9.59
N ARG A 196 -3.66 -18.29 9.29
CA ARG A 196 -5.04 -17.84 9.50
C ARG A 196 -5.92 -17.95 8.25
N GLY A 197 -5.39 -18.53 7.16
CA GLY A 197 -6.11 -18.77 5.91
C GLY A 197 -6.15 -17.59 4.95
N GLY A 198 -5.22 -16.63 5.08
CA GLY A 198 -4.98 -15.55 4.11
C GLY A 198 -3.64 -15.72 3.38
N LEU A 199 -3.12 -14.62 2.84
CA LEU A 199 -1.87 -14.58 2.06
C LEU A 199 -0.89 -13.50 2.54
N SER A 200 -1.22 -12.76 3.60
CA SER A 200 -0.36 -11.68 4.11
C SER A 200 0.88 -12.26 4.79
N PRO A 201 2.08 -11.66 4.64
CA PRO A 201 3.26 -12.13 5.37
C PRO A 201 3.15 -11.92 6.90
N PHE A 202 2.32 -10.99 7.35
CA PHE A 202 2.04 -10.70 8.75
C PHE A 202 0.59 -10.26 8.95
N ASP A 203 0.11 -10.20 10.19
CA ASP A 203 -1.29 -9.87 10.45
C ASP A 203 -1.56 -8.36 10.30
N ILE A 204 -2.63 -8.02 9.56
CA ILE A 204 -3.07 -6.64 9.32
C ILE A 204 -4.53 -6.52 9.79
N ASN A 205 -4.73 -5.72 10.82
CA ASN A 205 -6.07 -5.38 11.31
C ASN A 205 -6.57 -4.14 10.59
N PHE A 206 -7.53 -4.29 9.68
CA PHE A 206 -8.16 -3.15 9.01
C PHE A 206 -9.19 -2.48 9.92
N VAL A 207 -8.78 -1.41 10.60
CA VAL A 207 -9.61 -0.69 11.57
C VAL A 207 -10.35 0.45 10.88
N GLN A 208 -11.66 0.33 10.75
CA GLN A 208 -12.48 1.36 10.10
C GLN A 208 -12.85 2.48 11.09
N VAL A 209 -12.37 3.71 10.86
CA VAL A 209 -12.63 4.89 11.69
C VAL A 209 -13.02 6.10 10.84
N THR A 210 -13.92 6.94 11.35
CA THR A 210 -14.38 8.17 10.67
C THR A 210 -13.69 9.43 11.17
N GLN A 211 -12.94 9.33 12.26
CA GLN A 211 -12.29 10.43 12.96
C GLN A 211 -10.92 9.96 13.49
N PRO A 212 -10.00 10.88 13.82
CA PRO A 212 -8.75 10.54 14.47
C PRO A 212 -8.97 9.67 15.72
N ARG A 213 -8.18 8.60 15.86
CA ARG A 213 -8.22 7.68 16.99
C ARG A 213 -6.96 7.83 17.83
N VAL A 214 -7.11 8.09 19.12
CA VAL A 214 -5.96 8.16 20.04
C VAL A 214 -5.77 6.81 20.72
N VAL A 215 -4.57 6.24 20.61
CA VAL A 215 -4.16 5.00 21.30
C VAL A 215 -2.79 5.25 21.92
N ASP A 216 -2.67 5.02 23.22
CA ASP A 216 -1.41 5.20 23.98
C ASP A 216 -0.74 6.58 23.77
N GLY A 217 -1.57 7.63 23.69
CA GLY A 217 -1.09 9.01 23.46
C GLY A 217 -0.69 9.33 22.01
N THR A 218 -0.75 8.35 21.10
CA THR A 218 -0.49 8.54 19.67
C THR A 218 -1.81 8.71 18.91
N THR A 219 -1.89 9.70 18.02
CA THR A 219 -3.08 9.94 17.19
C THR A 219 -2.91 9.28 15.84
N TYR A 220 -3.84 8.38 15.50
CA TYR A 220 -3.93 7.74 14.19
C TYR A 220 -5.06 8.36 13.39
N LEU A 221 -4.75 8.77 12.17
CA LEU A 221 -5.67 9.32 11.20
C LEU A 221 -6.14 8.19 10.27
N PRO A 222 -7.43 8.13 9.89
CA PRO A 222 -7.83 7.22 8.82
C PRO A 222 -7.12 7.60 7.51
N LEU A 223 -6.75 6.58 6.73
CA LEU A 223 -6.18 6.75 5.39
C LEU A 223 -7.04 7.73 4.57
N PRO A 224 -6.48 8.87 4.12
CA PRO A 224 -7.24 9.95 3.51
C PRO A 224 -7.46 9.71 2.01
N LEU A 225 -8.06 8.57 1.65
CA LEU A 225 -8.33 8.20 0.27
C LEU A 225 -9.83 8.06 -0.02
N ASP A 226 -10.24 8.64 -1.15
CA ASP A 226 -11.58 8.48 -1.70
C ASP A 226 -11.61 7.37 -2.75
N PRO A 227 -12.45 6.34 -2.58
CA PRO A 227 -12.47 5.21 -3.49
C PRO A 227 -12.91 5.62 -4.90
N GLN A 228 -12.28 5.05 -5.91
CA GLN A 228 -12.73 5.10 -7.29
C GLN A 228 -13.98 4.24 -7.45
N LYS A 229 -15.10 4.84 -7.86
CA LYS A 229 -16.32 4.09 -8.16
C LYS A 229 -16.18 3.39 -9.51
N CYS A 230 -16.62 2.14 -9.59
CA CYS A 230 -16.48 1.34 -10.82
C CYS A 230 -17.32 1.86 -11.99
N ASN A 231 -18.38 2.63 -11.73
CA ASN A 231 -19.26 3.17 -12.77
C ASN A 231 -18.95 4.62 -13.16
N GLN A 232 -17.82 5.17 -12.73
CA GLN A 232 -17.43 6.55 -13.00
C GLN A 232 -16.00 6.62 -13.51
N SER A 233 -15.78 7.44 -14.53
CA SER A 233 -14.44 7.84 -14.95
C SER A 233 -13.97 9.02 -14.09
N ARG A 234 -12.74 8.97 -13.56
CA ARG A 234 -12.15 10.07 -12.77
C ARG A 234 -10.65 10.14 -13.06
N GLY A 235 -10.17 11.31 -13.46
CA GLY A 235 -8.78 11.49 -13.87
C GLY A 235 -8.43 10.57 -15.04
N ARG A 236 -7.39 9.73 -14.85
CA ARG A 236 -6.93 8.75 -15.85
C ARG A 236 -7.62 7.39 -15.74
N VAL A 237 -8.50 7.20 -14.76
CA VAL A 237 -9.19 5.93 -14.53
C VAL A 237 -10.54 5.94 -15.23
N SER A 238 -10.72 5.05 -16.21
CA SER A 238 -12.01 4.86 -16.89
C SER A 238 -12.98 4.05 -16.04
N ALA A 239 -14.28 4.25 -16.28
CA ALA A 239 -15.32 3.37 -15.76
C ALA A 239 -15.11 1.92 -16.26
N CYS A 240 -15.54 0.96 -15.44
CA CYS A 240 -15.54 -0.46 -15.77
C CYS A 240 -16.73 -0.80 -16.67
N SER A 241 -16.64 -1.93 -17.40
CA SER A 241 -17.76 -2.43 -18.19
C SER A 241 -18.88 -2.96 -17.27
N CYS A 242 -20.11 -3.01 -17.80
CA CYS A 242 -21.26 -3.62 -17.12
C CYS A 242 -21.00 -5.07 -16.66
N GLU A 243 -20.16 -5.82 -17.38
CA GLU A 243 -19.74 -7.17 -17.01
C GLU A 243 -18.95 -7.23 -15.69
N HIS A 244 -18.16 -6.20 -15.40
CA HIS A 244 -17.28 -6.14 -14.23
C HIS A 244 -17.75 -5.16 -13.14
N CYS A 245 -18.86 -4.47 -13.39
CA CYS A 245 -19.47 -3.51 -12.46
C CYS A 245 -20.96 -3.36 -12.81
N LYS A 246 -21.86 -3.93 -12.00
CA LYS A 246 -23.31 -3.83 -12.27
C LYS A 246 -23.82 -2.40 -12.19
N ALA A 247 -23.19 -1.55 -11.39
CA ALA A 247 -23.55 -0.14 -11.27
C ALA A 247 -23.20 0.69 -12.53
N ALA A 248 -22.45 0.11 -13.47
CA ALA A 248 -22.16 0.70 -14.78
C ALA A 248 -23.17 0.28 -15.87
N CYS A 249 -24.12 -0.58 -15.48
CA CYS A 249 -25.38 -0.79 -16.18
C CYS A 249 -26.45 0.14 -15.54
#